data_AF-L9XMM3-F1
#
_entry.id   AF-L9XMM3-F1
#
_cell.length_a   1.000
_cell.length_b   1.000
_cell.length_c   1.000
_cell.angle_alpha   90.00
_cell.angle_beta   90.00
_cell.angle_gamma   90.00
#
_symmetry.space_group_name_H-M   'P 1'
#
loop_
_entity.id
_entity.type
_entity.pdbx_description
1 polymer ?
#
loop_
_entity_poly.entity_id
_entity_poly.type
_entity_poly.pdbx_seq_one_letter_code
_entity_poly.pdbx_strand_id
1 'polypeptide(L)'
;MTDNVDRTDESTTDGEPDVDALRTDLEQIKSAMAIEDRYPGQRRLWLVHGIIVGFAGVLTNVMFVYPWPEFVYILVWTAVFVLIGYTQWQTSVRTATTVDDPEPKPSWTVVFGTLVAGLFVLTAIVDPIFADVESVLQGAFFFSVAFTVLGMGYLLAGTILHAYRIRASDRYPFYVNGIWILAFAFVMPFVEWLQYVGYALFGILFFLHGAVTYYLLTYRLSG
;
A
#
# COMPACT_ATOMS: atom_id res chain seq x y z
N MET A 1 40.16 -61.87 -20.28
CA MET A 1 40.77 -61.55 -18.98
C MET A 1 40.16 -60.21 -18.58
N THR A 2 39.13 -60.30 -17.75
CA THR A 2 38.29 -59.18 -17.31
C THR A 2 39.06 -58.36 -16.28
N ASP A 3 39.42 -57.13 -16.63
CA ASP A 3 39.95 -56.19 -15.65
C ASP A 3 38.79 -55.42 -15.01
N ASN A 4 38.85 -55.39 -13.69
CA ASN A 4 37.75 -55.20 -12.79
C ASN A 4 37.83 -53.76 -12.25
N VAL A 5 36.76 -53.00 -12.48
CA VAL A 5 36.22 -51.89 -11.68
C VAL A 5 37.19 -51.21 -10.69
N ASP A 6 37.55 -49.95 -10.97
CA ASP A 6 37.67 -48.93 -9.94
C ASP A 6 36.73 -47.77 -10.30
N ARG A 7 35.42 -48.02 -10.13
CA ARG A 7 34.48 -46.94 -9.86
C ARG A 7 34.77 -46.53 -8.43
N THR A 8 35.47 -45.42 -8.25
CA THR A 8 35.36 -44.65 -7.02
C THR A 8 33.91 -44.14 -6.98
N ASP A 9 33.02 -44.95 -6.41
CA ASP A 9 31.83 -44.46 -5.74
C ASP A 9 32.34 -43.43 -4.73
N GLU A 10 32.24 -42.15 -5.09
CA GLU A 10 32.17 -41.08 -4.11
C GLU A 10 31.05 -41.48 -3.17
N SER A 11 31.44 -41.93 -1.98
CA SER A 11 30.57 -42.17 -0.86
C SER A 11 29.68 -40.94 -0.69
N THR A 12 28.43 -41.05 -1.14
CA THR A 12 27.33 -40.27 -0.59
C THR A 12 27.30 -40.64 0.88
N THR A 13 28.07 -39.89 1.65
CA THR A 13 27.94 -39.87 3.10
C THR A 13 26.47 -39.55 3.30
N ASP A 14 25.70 -40.49 3.84
CA ASP A 14 24.38 -40.28 4.42
C ASP A 14 24.56 -39.34 5.63
N GLY A 15 25.02 -38.12 5.34
CA GLY A 15 25.10 -37.02 6.26
C GLY A 15 23.68 -36.53 6.41
N GLU A 16 23.16 -36.67 7.63
CA GLU A 16 21.96 -35.98 8.10
C GLU A 16 21.85 -34.62 7.40
N PRO A 17 20.75 -34.33 6.68
CA PRO A 17 20.60 -33.07 5.97
C PRO A 17 20.90 -31.91 6.92
N ASP A 18 21.85 -31.04 6.56
CA ASP A 18 22.20 -29.88 7.38
C ASP A 18 20.98 -28.97 7.50
N VAL A 19 20.25 -29.12 8.60
CA VAL A 19 18.99 -28.44 8.88
C VAL A 19 19.21 -26.93 8.98
N ASP A 20 20.39 -26.49 9.40
CA ASP A 20 20.71 -25.06 9.56
C ASP A 20 21.08 -24.42 8.22
N ALA A 21 21.80 -25.13 7.36
CA ALA A 21 21.99 -24.70 5.96
C ALA A 21 20.65 -24.66 5.21
N LEU A 22 19.81 -25.68 5.35
CA LEU A 22 18.48 -25.72 4.76
C LEU A 22 17.56 -24.62 5.31
N ARG A 23 17.64 -24.28 6.61
CA ARG A 23 16.90 -23.14 7.17
C ARG A 23 17.36 -21.82 6.60
N THR A 24 18.67 -21.65 6.44
CA THR A 24 19.25 -20.43 5.84
C THR A 24 18.82 -20.29 4.39
N ASP A 25 18.90 -21.37 3.62
CA ASP A 25 18.45 -21.40 2.21
C ASP A 25 16.93 -21.19 2.12
N LEU A 26 16.13 -21.79 3.01
CA LEU A 26 14.69 -21.58 3.06
C LEU A 26 14.31 -20.16 3.49
N GLU A 27 15.06 -19.54 4.40
CA GLU A 27 14.89 -18.13 4.77
C GLU A 27 15.27 -17.22 3.61
N GLN A 28 16.33 -17.54 2.88
CA GLN A 28 16.76 -16.82 1.69
C GLN A 28 15.71 -16.92 0.57
N ILE A 29 15.21 -18.13 0.29
CA ILE A 29 14.15 -18.39 -0.70
C ILE A 29 12.83 -17.74 -0.27
N LYS A 30 12.44 -17.83 1.01
CA LYS A 30 11.22 -17.19 1.52
C LYS A 30 11.32 -15.67 1.50
N SER A 31 12.49 -15.09 1.76
CA SER A 31 12.73 -13.65 1.66
C SER A 31 12.69 -13.12 0.21
N ALA A 32 12.66 -14.01 -0.78
CA ALA A 32 12.65 -13.69 -2.21
C ALA A 32 11.25 -13.70 -2.84
N MET A 33 10.19 -14.10 -2.12
CA MET A 33 8.84 -14.17 -2.70
C MET A 33 8.39 -12.78 -3.16
N ALA A 34 8.12 -12.63 -4.46
CA ALA A 34 7.64 -11.39 -5.01
C ALA A 34 6.16 -11.22 -4.70
N ILE A 35 5.75 -9.96 -4.51
CA ILE A 35 4.35 -9.60 -4.24
C ILE A 35 3.42 -10.05 -5.35
N GLU A 36 3.91 -10.11 -6.59
CA GLU A 36 3.13 -10.53 -7.76
C GLU A 36 2.86 -12.04 -7.75
N ASP A 37 3.79 -12.84 -7.23
CA ASP A 37 3.62 -14.30 -7.14
C ASP A 37 2.52 -14.65 -6.13
N ARG A 38 2.45 -13.88 -5.04
CA ARG A 38 1.46 -14.08 -3.97
C ARG A 38 0.15 -13.33 -4.21
N TYR A 39 0.22 -12.14 -4.81
CA TYR A 39 -0.91 -11.27 -5.10
C TYR A 39 -0.86 -10.82 -6.57
N PRO A 40 -1.32 -11.66 -7.51
CA PRO A 40 -1.31 -11.32 -8.93
C PRO A 40 -2.09 -10.03 -9.22
N GLY A 41 -1.46 -9.12 -9.97
CA GLY A 41 -1.97 -7.80 -10.31
C GLY A 41 -1.63 -6.70 -9.32
N GLN A 42 -0.98 -7.01 -8.18
CA GLN A 42 -0.67 -6.02 -7.15
C GLN A 42 0.30 -4.95 -7.64
N ARG A 43 1.24 -5.29 -8.55
CA ARG A 43 2.11 -4.27 -9.16
C ARG A 43 1.31 -3.25 -9.97
N ARG A 44 0.33 -3.71 -10.77
CA ARG A 44 -0.51 -2.84 -11.60
C ARG A 44 -1.40 -1.92 -10.77
N LEU A 45 -1.78 -2.35 -9.56
CA LEU A 45 -2.56 -1.52 -8.66
C LEU A 45 -1.85 -0.23 -8.26
N TRP A 46 -0.52 -0.17 -8.19
CA TRP A 46 0.19 1.09 -7.93
C TRP A 46 -0.11 2.15 -8.99
N LEU A 47 -0.12 1.76 -10.26
CA LEU A 47 -0.44 2.67 -11.36
C LEU A 47 -1.93 3.05 -11.35
N VAL A 48 -2.82 2.06 -11.16
CA VAL A 48 -4.27 2.30 -11.15
C VAL A 48 -4.68 3.23 -10.01
N HIS A 49 -4.24 2.96 -8.78
CA HIS A 49 -4.49 3.84 -7.63
C HIS A 49 -3.83 5.19 -7.81
N GLY A 50 -2.61 5.22 -8.36
CA GLY A 50 -1.91 6.45 -8.72
C GLY A 50 -2.77 7.36 -9.63
N ILE A 51 -3.35 6.79 -10.68
CA ILE A 51 -4.23 7.51 -11.61
C ILE A 51 -5.49 7.99 -10.90
N ILE A 52 -6.20 7.09 -10.19
CA ILE A 52 -7.46 7.42 -9.51
C ILE A 52 -7.26 8.55 -8.50
N VAL A 53 -6.27 8.42 -7.62
CA VAL A 53 -5.97 9.41 -6.58
C VAL A 53 -5.42 10.70 -7.20
N GLY A 54 -4.62 10.60 -8.27
CA GLY A 54 -4.12 11.77 -9.00
C GLY A 54 -5.23 12.62 -9.59
N PHE A 55 -6.16 11.99 -10.32
CA PHE A 55 -7.34 12.67 -10.85
C PHE A 55 -8.24 13.20 -9.74
N ALA A 56 -8.50 12.41 -8.69
CA ALA A 56 -9.33 12.84 -7.56
C ALA A 56 -8.74 14.06 -6.83
N GLY A 57 -7.42 14.10 -6.64
CA GLY A 57 -6.72 15.23 -6.02
C GLY A 57 -6.86 16.52 -6.83
N VAL A 58 -6.62 16.44 -8.15
CA VAL A 58 -6.80 17.59 -9.06
C VAL A 58 -8.26 18.04 -9.09
N LEU A 59 -9.20 17.11 -9.23
CA LEU A 59 -10.63 17.41 -9.26
C LEU A 59 -11.10 18.05 -7.94
N THR A 60 -10.66 17.52 -6.80
CA THR A 60 -10.97 18.09 -5.48
C THR A 60 -10.50 19.54 -5.39
N ASN A 61 -9.29 19.81 -5.88
CA ASN A 61 -8.75 21.18 -5.92
C ASN A 61 -9.62 22.12 -6.78
N VAL A 62 -10.07 21.66 -7.95
CA VAL A 62 -11.01 22.40 -8.81
C VAL A 62 -12.34 22.66 -8.10
N MET A 63 -12.86 21.70 -7.34
CA MET A 63 -14.10 21.85 -6.58
C MET A 63 -14.01 22.83 -5.40
N PHE A 64 -12.81 23.14 -4.91
CA PHE A 64 -12.60 24.22 -3.93
C PHE A 64 -12.48 25.59 -4.59
N VAL A 65 -11.99 25.65 -5.83
CA VAL A 65 -11.88 26.91 -6.60
C VAL A 65 -13.23 27.36 -7.14
N TYR A 66 -14.07 26.42 -7.57
CA TYR A 66 -15.40 26.69 -8.11
C TYR A 66 -16.48 26.24 -7.11
N PRO A 67 -17.53 27.03 -6.88
CA PRO A 67 -18.58 26.68 -5.92
C PRO A 67 -19.48 25.57 -6.47
N TRP A 68 -19.14 24.32 -6.16
CA TRP A 68 -19.93 23.15 -6.53
C TRP A 68 -20.91 22.80 -5.40
N PRO A 69 -22.07 22.19 -5.70
CA PRO A 69 -22.95 21.67 -4.66
C PRO A 69 -22.25 20.60 -3.82
N GLU A 70 -22.47 20.63 -2.50
CA GLU A 70 -21.85 19.71 -1.54
C GLU A 70 -22.06 18.22 -1.89
N PHE A 71 -23.25 17.85 -2.39
CA PHE A 71 -23.54 16.47 -2.77
C PHE A 71 -22.60 15.95 -3.88
N VAL A 72 -22.04 16.83 -4.72
CA VAL A 72 -21.10 16.42 -5.75
C VAL A 72 -19.78 15.96 -5.12
N TYR A 73 -19.35 16.62 -4.05
CA TYR A 73 -18.16 16.22 -3.30
C TYR A 73 -18.33 14.81 -2.70
N ILE A 74 -19.48 14.57 -2.06
CA ILE A 74 -19.83 13.26 -1.51
C ILE A 74 -19.84 12.20 -2.61
N LEU A 75 -20.43 12.49 -3.77
CA LEU A 75 -20.53 11.55 -4.88
C LEU A 75 -19.16 11.21 -5.47
N VAL A 76 -18.29 12.22 -5.68
CA VAL A 76 -16.93 12.03 -6.20
C VAL A 76 -16.11 11.15 -5.26
N TRP A 77 -16.07 11.46 -3.97
CA TRP A 77 -15.28 10.67 -3.01
C TRP A 77 -15.86 9.28 -2.78
N THR A 78 -17.19 9.13 -2.78
CA THR A 78 -17.83 7.81 -2.73
C THR A 78 -17.40 6.98 -3.95
N ALA A 79 -17.43 7.54 -5.15
CA ALA A 79 -16.98 6.85 -6.36
C ALA A 79 -15.50 6.46 -6.29
N VAL A 80 -14.63 7.33 -5.75
CA VAL A 80 -13.20 7.05 -5.55
C VAL A 80 -13.01 5.89 -4.58
N PHE A 81 -13.63 5.92 -3.40
CA PHE A 81 -13.51 4.84 -2.41
C PHE A 81 -14.06 3.53 -2.92
N VAL A 82 -15.21 3.54 -3.61
CA VAL A 82 -15.79 2.35 -4.24
C VAL A 82 -14.85 1.79 -5.31
N LEU A 83 -14.26 2.65 -6.15
CA LEU A 83 -13.35 2.20 -7.21
C LEU A 83 -12.05 1.61 -6.65
N ILE A 84 -11.44 2.27 -5.67
CA ILE A 84 -10.26 1.78 -4.95
C ILE A 84 -10.58 0.45 -4.28
N GLY A 85 -11.64 0.41 -3.48
CA GLY A 85 -12.08 -0.81 -2.78
C GLY A 85 -12.40 -1.96 -3.74
N TYR A 86 -13.06 -1.67 -4.86
CA TYR A 86 -13.37 -2.66 -5.90
C TYR A 86 -12.10 -3.21 -6.56
N THR A 87 -11.16 -2.35 -6.96
CA THR A 87 -9.90 -2.80 -7.58
C THR A 87 -9.04 -3.62 -6.61
N GLN A 88 -9.03 -3.25 -5.33
CA GLN A 88 -8.35 -4.00 -4.27
C GLN A 88 -9.05 -5.34 -3.96
N TRP A 89 -10.39 -5.38 -4.01
CA TRP A 89 -11.16 -6.60 -3.82
C TRP A 89 -10.97 -7.58 -4.98
N GLN A 90 -10.91 -7.10 -6.21
CA GLN A 90 -10.67 -7.96 -7.37
C GLN A 90 -9.34 -8.70 -7.32
N THR A 91 -8.28 -8.08 -6.78
CA THR A 91 -6.98 -8.76 -6.61
C THR A 91 -7.01 -9.73 -5.43
N SER A 92 -7.70 -9.39 -4.33
CA SER A 92 -7.77 -10.27 -3.16
C SER A 92 -8.60 -11.54 -3.40
N VAL A 93 -9.72 -11.46 -4.13
CA VAL A 93 -10.55 -12.64 -4.48
C VAL A 93 -9.77 -13.63 -5.34
N ARG A 94 -8.88 -13.15 -6.23
CA ARG A 94 -8.04 -14.01 -7.06
C ARG A 94 -6.96 -14.75 -6.24
N THR A 95 -6.58 -14.23 -5.08
CA THR A 95 -5.59 -14.83 -4.19
C THR A 95 -6.21 -15.75 -3.13
N ALA A 96 -7.45 -15.50 -2.70
CA ALA A 96 -8.10 -16.23 -1.62
C ALA A 96 -8.30 -17.73 -1.90
N THR A 97 -8.16 -18.17 -3.15
CA THR A 97 -8.32 -19.57 -3.57
C THR A 97 -7.02 -20.39 -3.54
N THR A 98 -5.86 -19.82 -3.20
CA THR A 98 -4.57 -20.47 -3.53
C THR A 98 -3.61 -20.73 -2.37
N VAL A 99 -3.86 -20.25 -1.14
CA VAL A 99 -2.86 -20.39 -0.05
C VAL A 99 -3.50 -20.80 1.28
N ASP A 100 -3.41 -22.09 1.61
CA ASP A 100 -3.51 -22.56 2.99
C ASP A 100 -2.22 -22.21 3.72
N ASP A 101 -2.24 -21.14 4.52
CA ASP A 101 -1.11 -20.72 5.33
C ASP A 101 -1.35 -21.14 6.80
N PRO A 102 -0.53 -22.03 7.39
CA PRO A 102 -0.75 -22.57 8.73
C PRO A 102 -0.44 -21.58 9.87
N GLU A 103 0.19 -20.43 9.59
CA GLU A 103 0.50 -19.41 10.59
C GLU A 103 -0.63 -18.38 10.74
N PRO A 104 -1.03 -17.99 11.96
CA PRO A 104 -2.02 -16.94 12.17
C PRO A 104 -1.46 -15.60 11.68
N LYS A 105 -2.06 -15.04 10.62
CA LYS A 105 -1.65 -13.77 10.02
C LYS A 105 -2.71 -12.68 10.24
N PRO A 106 -2.31 -11.39 10.34
CA PRO A 106 -3.25 -10.29 10.51
C PRO A 106 -4.28 -10.25 9.38
N SER A 107 -5.58 -10.18 9.74
CA SER A 107 -6.65 -10.04 8.75
C SER A 107 -6.65 -8.63 8.17
N TRP A 108 -6.44 -8.52 6.86
CA TRP A 108 -6.52 -7.26 6.12
C TRP A 108 -7.87 -6.56 6.28
N THR A 109 -8.97 -7.32 6.32
CA THR A 109 -10.31 -6.79 6.51
C THR A 109 -10.47 -6.13 7.87
N VAL A 110 -9.95 -6.76 8.92
CA VAL A 110 -9.99 -6.21 10.28
C VAL A 110 -9.13 -4.95 10.34
N VAL A 111 -7.89 -5.02 9.86
CA VAL A 111 -6.95 -3.89 9.86
C VAL A 111 -7.53 -2.68 9.12
N PHE A 112 -7.96 -2.87 7.88
CA PHE A 112 -8.49 -1.78 7.07
C PHE A 112 -9.84 -1.28 7.60
N GLY A 113 -10.71 -2.19 8.05
CA GLY A 113 -11.98 -1.85 8.69
C GLY A 113 -11.78 -0.98 9.93
N THR A 114 -10.79 -1.29 10.77
CA THR A 114 -10.46 -0.48 11.95
C THR A 114 -9.93 0.89 11.56
N LEU A 115 -9.08 1.01 10.53
CA LEU A 115 -8.59 2.30 10.06
C LEU A 115 -9.73 3.18 9.52
N VAL A 116 -10.62 2.61 8.71
CA VAL A 116 -11.80 3.32 8.16
C VAL A 116 -12.74 3.74 9.29
N ALA A 117 -13.08 2.84 10.21
CA ALA A 117 -13.91 3.16 11.36
C ALA A 117 -13.26 4.26 12.23
N GLY A 118 -11.96 4.18 12.47
CA GLY A 118 -11.18 5.20 13.18
C GLY A 118 -11.25 6.57 12.52
N LEU A 119 -11.15 6.63 11.19
CA LEU A 119 -11.30 7.89 10.44
C LEU A 119 -12.69 8.52 10.64
N PHE A 120 -13.77 7.72 10.55
CA PHE A 120 -15.13 8.23 10.79
C PHE A 120 -15.32 8.72 12.23
N VAL A 121 -14.81 7.97 13.22
CA VAL A 121 -14.88 8.36 14.64
C VAL A 121 -14.12 9.67 14.87
N LEU A 122 -12.88 9.78 14.37
CA LEU A 122 -12.08 11.00 14.52
C LEU A 122 -12.75 12.20 13.84
N THR A 123 -13.29 12.02 12.64
CA THR A 123 -14.03 13.07 11.93
C THR A 123 -15.24 13.52 12.74
N ALA A 124 -16.08 12.60 13.21
CA ALA A 124 -17.29 12.93 13.98
C ALA A 124 -16.99 13.65 15.30
N ILE A 125 -15.85 13.36 15.94
CA ILE A 125 -15.40 14.07 17.15
C ILE A 125 -14.98 15.50 16.83
N VAL A 126 -14.27 15.69 15.71
CA VAL A 126 -13.60 16.96 15.41
C VAL A 126 -14.50 17.92 14.62
N ASP A 127 -15.42 17.42 13.80
CA ASP A 127 -16.35 18.22 12.99
C ASP A 127 -17.03 19.39 13.75
N PRO A 128 -17.65 19.19 14.93
CA PRO A 128 -18.29 20.29 15.65
C PRO A 128 -17.32 21.34 16.19
N ILE A 129 -16.03 21.01 16.35
CA ILE A 129 -15.00 21.94 16.82
C ILE A 129 -14.63 22.94 15.71
N PHE A 130 -14.74 22.52 14.44
CA PHE A 130 -14.35 23.30 13.27
C PHE A 130 -15.55 23.89 12.50
N ALA A 131 -16.77 23.77 13.03
CA ALA A 131 -17.99 24.24 12.37
C ALA A 131 -17.96 25.75 12.03
N ASP A 132 -17.26 26.55 12.83
CA ASP A 132 -17.15 28.01 12.64
C ASP A 132 -15.82 28.46 11.99
N VAL A 133 -15.01 27.52 11.51
CA VAL A 133 -13.70 27.81 10.88
C VAL A 133 -13.87 28.05 9.38
N GLU A 134 -12.99 28.86 8.79
CA GLU A 134 -12.97 29.07 7.34
C GLU A 134 -12.88 27.74 6.57
N SER A 135 -13.68 27.62 5.50
CA SER A 135 -13.87 26.37 4.74
C SER A 135 -12.56 25.79 4.17
N VAL A 136 -11.61 26.64 3.78
CA VAL A 136 -10.31 26.22 3.26
C VAL A 136 -9.48 25.52 4.35
N LEU A 137 -9.43 26.11 5.53
CA LEU A 137 -8.70 25.55 6.68
C LEU A 137 -9.41 24.30 7.23
N GLN A 138 -10.75 24.31 7.28
CA GLN A 138 -11.55 23.15 7.66
C GLN A 138 -11.28 21.97 6.72
N GLY A 139 -11.26 22.22 5.40
CA GLY A 139 -10.90 21.21 4.40
C GLY A 139 -9.47 20.70 4.60
N ALA A 140 -8.50 21.60 4.75
CA ALA A 140 -7.10 21.21 4.95
C ALA A 140 -6.94 20.34 6.20
N PHE A 141 -7.63 20.66 7.30
CA PHE A 141 -7.64 19.87 8.51
C PHE A 141 -8.26 18.47 8.29
N PHE A 142 -9.46 18.41 7.71
CA PHE A 142 -10.13 17.13 7.42
C PHE A 142 -9.25 16.21 6.58
N PHE A 143 -8.65 16.73 5.52
CA PHE A 143 -7.74 15.97 4.67
C PHE A 143 -6.44 15.58 5.37
N SER A 144 -5.93 16.41 6.28
CA SER A 144 -4.78 16.05 7.11
C SER A 144 -5.09 14.83 7.99
N VAL A 145 -6.29 14.76 8.57
CA VAL A 145 -6.74 13.57 9.31
C VAL A 145 -6.86 12.36 8.38
N ALA A 146 -7.52 12.51 7.23
CA ALA A 146 -7.68 11.43 6.25
C ALA A 146 -6.33 10.90 5.73
N PHE A 147 -5.40 11.78 5.38
CA PHE A 147 -4.05 11.44 4.95
C PHE A 147 -3.23 10.82 6.07
N THR A 148 -3.43 11.25 7.33
CA THR A 148 -2.79 10.60 8.47
C THR A 148 -3.20 9.12 8.57
N VAL A 149 -4.49 8.83 8.49
CA VAL A 149 -5.00 7.44 8.49
C VAL A 149 -4.50 6.67 7.28
N LEU A 150 -4.50 7.28 6.09
CA LEU A 150 -3.99 6.67 4.87
C LEU A 150 -2.50 6.32 4.98
N GLY A 151 -1.67 7.26 5.45
CA GLY A 151 -0.24 7.07 5.64
C GLY A 151 0.06 5.94 6.64
N MET A 152 -0.66 5.90 7.77
CA MET A 152 -0.59 4.78 8.71
C MET A 152 -0.99 3.45 8.06
N GLY A 153 -2.03 3.45 7.22
CA GLY A 153 -2.43 2.28 6.45
C GLY A 153 -1.34 1.75 5.53
N TYR A 154 -0.61 2.63 4.85
CA TYR A 154 0.55 2.24 4.02
C TYR A 154 1.71 1.68 4.85
N LEU A 155 2.04 2.29 5.99
CA LEU A 155 3.08 1.75 6.88
C LEU A 155 2.70 0.36 7.39
N LEU A 156 1.46 0.20 7.84
CA LEU A 156 0.94 -1.07 8.34
C LEU A 156 0.90 -2.12 7.24
N ALA A 157 0.52 -1.75 6.02
CA ALA A 157 0.60 -2.61 4.85
C ALA A 157 2.03 -3.13 4.62
N GLY A 158 3.05 -2.26 4.71
CA GLY A 158 4.46 -2.66 4.63
C GLY A 158 4.85 -3.67 5.71
N THR A 159 4.42 -3.44 6.96
CA THR A 159 4.66 -4.33 8.10
C THR A 159 3.96 -5.68 7.93
N ILE A 160 2.72 -5.69 7.43
CA ILE A 160 2.00 -6.92 7.13
C ILE A 160 2.74 -7.69 6.03
N LEU A 161 3.10 -7.05 4.92
CA LEU A 161 3.87 -7.70 3.86
C LEU A 161 5.20 -8.28 4.38
N HIS A 162 5.83 -7.63 5.36
CA HIS A 162 6.98 -8.18 6.06
C HIS A 162 6.64 -9.47 6.83
N ALA A 163 5.55 -9.50 7.60
CA ALA A 163 5.08 -10.71 8.29
C ALA A 163 4.69 -11.84 7.31
N TYR A 164 4.23 -11.49 6.11
CA TYR A 164 3.98 -12.43 5.01
C TYR A 164 5.26 -12.85 4.25
N ARG A 165 6.44 -12.42 4.70
CA ARG A 165 7.77 -12.70 4.12
C ARG A 165 7.92 -12.23 2.66
N ILE A 166 7.17 -11.22 2.25
CA ILE A 166 7.35 -10.60 0.92
C ILE A 166 8.71 -9.90 0.85
N ARG A 167 9.37 -9.95 -0.31
CA ARG A 167 10.70 -9.35 -0.53
C ARG A 167 10.78 -7.87 -0.19
N ALA A 168 11.95 -7.43 0.27
CA ALA A 168 12.20 -6.05 0.72
C ALA A 168 11.82 -4.98 -0.32
N SER A 169 12.18 -5.21 -1.58
CA SER A 169 11.93 -4.31 -2.70
C SER A 169 10.44 -4.06 -2.98
N ASP A 170 9.55 -5.01 -2.69
CA ASP A 170 8.09 -4.79 -2.82
C ASP A 170 7.47 -4.12 -1.58
N ARG A 171 8.16 -4.18 -0.43
CA ARG A 171 7.69 -3.57 0.83
C ARG A 171 8.06 -2.10 0.93
N TYR A 172 9.25 -1.71 0.45
CA TYR A 172 9.74 -0.34 0.57
C TYR A 172 8.82 0.72 -0.04
N PRO A 173 8.15 0.51 -1.19
CA PRO A 173 7.19 1.46 -1.71
C PRO A 173 6.10 1.81 -0.70
N PHE A 174 5.58 0.83 0.05
CA PHE A 174 4.58 1.07 1.09
C PHE A 174 5.12 1.94 2.23
N TYR A 175 6.34 1.66 2.70
CA TYR A 175 6.96 2.48 3.75
C TYR A 175 7.24 3.90 3.29
N VAL A 176 7.86 4.06 2.12
CA VAL A 176 8.14 5.37 1.54
C VAL A 176 6.84 6.14 1.35
N ASN A 177 5.81 5.49 0.81
CA ASN A 177 4.49 6.12 0.60
C ASN A 177 3.89 6.61 1.92
N GLY A 178 3.85 5.75 2.93
CA GLY A 178 3.33 6.09 4.25
C GLY A 178 4.07 7.28 4.88
N ILE A 179 5.40 7.29 4.84
CA ILE A 179 6.22 8.36 5.45
C ILE A 179 5.93 9.72 4.80
N TRP A 180 5.97 9.81 3.47
CA TRP A 180 5.78 11.11 2.83
C TRP A 180 4.33 11.59 2.94
N ILE A 181 3.34 10.69 2.94
CA ILE A 181 1.93 11.04 3.17
C ILE A 181 1.75 11.62 4.58
N LEU A 182 2.36 11.01 5.61
CA LEU A 182 2.30 11.54 6.98
C LEU A 182 2.99 12.90 7.10
N ALA A 183 4.14 13.08 6.47
CA ALA A 183 4.82 14.37 6.42
C ALA A 183 3.95 15.43 5.74
N PHE A 184 3.31 15.08 4.62
CA PHE A 184 2.39 15.97 3.91
C PHE A 184 1.18 16.35 4.77
N ALA A 185 0.54 15.35 5.40
CA ALA A 185 -0.59 15.54 6.30
C ALA A 185 -0.25 16.46 7.49
N PHE A 186 0.96 16.32 8.03
CA PHE A 186 1.42 17.17 9.12
C PHE A 186 1.62 18.62 8.67
N VAL A 187 2.17 18.86 7.48
CA VAL A 187 2.52 20.22 7.02
C VAL A 187 1.31 20.97 6.46
N MET A 188 0.36 20.27 5.84
CA MET A 188 -0.81 20.84 5.16
C MET A 188 -1.60 21.91 5.94
N PRO A 189 -1.96 21.72 7.23
CA PRO A 189 -2.78 22.69 7.93
C PRO A 189 -1.98 23.95 8.35
N PHE A 190 -0.64 23.90 8.39
CA PHE A 190 0.20 25.02 8.84
C PHE A 190 0.69 25.91 7.70
N VAL A 191 0.56 25.47 6.45
CA VAL A 191 1.14 26.15 5.30
C VAL A 191 0.01 26.64 4.39
N GLU A 192 -0.25 27.95 4.43
CA GLU A 192 -1.39 28.59 3.74
C GLU A 192 -1.50 28.19 2.26
N TRP A 193 -0.42 28.33 1.47
CA TRP A 193 -0.48 27.97 0.05
C TRP A 193 -0.84 26.50 -0.19
N LEU A 194 -0.46 25.61 0.74
CA LEU A 194 -0.75 24.19 0.69
C LEU A 194 -2.21 23.88 1.04
N GLN A 195 -2.89 24.74 1.78
CA GLN A 195 -4.33 24.60 2.04
C GLN A 195 -5.15 24.83 0.75
N TYR A 196 -4.66 25.68 -0.15
CA TYR A 196 -5.30 25.93 -1.45
C TYR A 196 -4.96 24.85 -2.48
N VAL A 197 -3.67 24.59 -2.75
CA VAL A 197 -3.25 23.71 -3.86
C VAL A 197 -2.86 22.30 -3.43
N GLY A 198 -2.93 22.00 -2.13
CA GLY A 198 -2.41 20.75 -1.56
C GLY A 198 -3.10 19.50 -2.07
N TYR A 199 -4.41 19.54 -2.38
CA TYR A 199 -5.10 18.36 -2.92
C TYR A 199 -4.57 17.95 -4.30
N ALA A 200 -4.32 18.93 -5.18
CA ALA A 200 -3.74 18.69 -6.50
C ALA A 200 -2.28 18.23 -6.36
N LEU A 201 -1.49 18.90 -5.51
CA LEU A 201 -0.10 18.52 -5.27
C LEU A 201 0.01 17.10 -4.71
N PHE A 202 -0.82 16.74 -3.72
CA PHE A 202 -0.89 15.39 -3.18
C PHE A 202 -1.24 14.38 -4.26
N GLY A 203 -2.28 14.64 -5.06
CA GLY A 203 -2.69 13.76 -6.16
C GLY A 203 -1.56 13.52 -7.15
N ILE A 204 -0.86 14.59 -7.57
CA ILE A 204 0.28 14.50 -8.50
C ILE A 204 1.42 13.69 -7.88
N LEU A 205 1.80 13.99 -6.64
CA LEU A 205 2.86 13.25 -5.93
C LEU A 205 2.52 11.77 -5.79
N PHE A 206 1.26 11.47 -5.46
CA PHE A 206 0.78 10.10 -5.31
C PHE A 206 0.77 9.36 -6.66
N PHE A 207 0.35 10.02 -7.74
CA PHE A 207 0.45 9.47 -9.10
C PHE A 207 1.90 9.17 -9.47
N LEU A 208 2.82 10.12 -9.24
CA LEU A 208 4.24 9.95 -9.53
C LEU A 208 4.82 8.79 -8.72
N HIS A 209 4.50 8.70 -7.42
CA HIS A 209 4.90 7.57 -6.58
C HIS A 209 4.38 6.25 -7.17
N GLY A 210 3.10 6.16 -7.52
CA GLY A 210 2.50 4.96 -8.09
C GLY A 210 3.12 4.55 -9.43
N ALA A 211 3.37 5.51 -10.32
CA ALA A 211 3.99 5.28 -11.62
C ALA A 211 5.45 4.82 -11.49
N VAL A 212 6.24 5.48 -10.62
CA VAL A 212 7.63 5.09 -10.34
C VAL A 212 7.67 3.70 -9.72
N THR A 213 6.83 3.41 -8.73
CA THR A 213 6.76 2.09 -8.10
C THR A 213 6.38 1.02 -9.12
N TYR A 214 5.35 1.25 -9.94
CA TYR A 214 4.98 0.33 -11.02
C TYR A 214 6.15 0.05 -11.96
N TYR A 215 6.85 1.10 -12.41
CA TYR A 215 8.00 0.97 -13.29
C TYR A 215 9.14 0.16 -12.65
N LEU A 216 9.51 0.51 -11.41
CA LEU A 216 10.59 -0.16 -10.68
C LEU A 216 10.29 -1.64 -10.45
N LEU A 217 9.08 -1.97 -10.00
CA LEU A 217 8.69 -3.36 -9.71
C LEU A 217 8.49 -4.20 -10.98
N THR A 218 8.09 -3.57 -12.10
CA THR A 218 7.85 -4.27 -13.36
C THR A 218 9.12 -4.49 -14.17
N TYR A 219 10.02 -3.50 -14.23
CA TYR A 219 11.13 -3.51 -15.18
C TYR A 219 12.53 -3.56 -14.57
N ARG A 220 12.72 -3.04 -13.35
CA ARG A 220 14.06 -2.89 -12.76
C ARG A 220 14.37 -3.92 -11.69
N LEU A 221 13.35 -4.39 -10.98
CA LEU A 221 13.46 -5.29 -9.84
C LEU A 221 12.83 -6.65 -10.12
N SER A 222 12.50 -6.94 -11.38
CA SER A 222 11.90 -8.20 -11.84
C SER A 222 12.91 -9.20 -12.41
N GLY A 223 14.18 -8.79 -12.56
CA GLY A 223 15.33 -9.67 -12.81
C GLY A 223 16.07 -9.97 -11.52
#